data_AF-A0A341EE02-F1
#
_entry.id   AF-A0A341EE02-F1
#
_cell.length_a   1.000
_cell.length_b   1.000
_cell.length_c   1.000
_cell.angle_alpha   90.00
_cell.angle_beta   90.00
_cell.angle_gamma   90.00
#
_symmetry.space_group_name_H-M   'P 1'
#
loop_
_entity.id
_entity.type
_entity.pdbx_description
1 polymer ?
#
loop_
_entity_poly.entity_id
_entity_poly.type
_entity_poly.pdbx_seq_one_letter_code
_entity_poly.pdbx_strand_id
1 'polypeptide(L)'
;ASGVEEDQIYSDLASGKKDDRSGLEACLKALRDGDVLVVWKLDRLGRSLHHLVKTVSLLSERGVGLKVLTGQGAQIDTTTAAGRLSFGIFAALAEFESELIRERTMAGLQAARARGRKGGRKFALTKAQVRMAQAAMANRDTSVSDLCKELGIKPVTLYRYVDPNGNLREYGSRVLKMP
;
A
#
# COMPACT_ATOMS: atom_id res chain seq x y z
N ALA A 1 12.96 12.62 -34.45
CA ALA A 1 13.55 11.56 -33.60
C ALA A 1 14.24 12.23 -32.42
N SER A 2 13.98 11.78 -31.19
CA SER A 2 14.47 12.44 -29.97
C SER A 2 15.93 12.12 -29.61
N GLY A 3 16.67 11.49 -30.54
CA GLY A 3 18.06 11.07 -30.32
C GLY A 3 18.23 9.84 -29.43
N VAL A 4 17.20 8.98 -29.33
CA VAL A 4 17.25 7.72 -28.57
C VAL A 4 17.47 6.57 -29.55
N GLU A 5 18.50 5.76 -29.30
CA GLU A 5 18.80 4.54 -30.06
C GLU A 5 17.70 3.48 -29.88
N GLU A 6 17.45 2.67 -30.91
CA GLU A 6 16.33 1.70 -30.92
C GLU A 6 16.42 0.65 -29.80
N ASP A 7 17.64 0.25 -29.41
CA ASP A 7 17.90 -0.70 -28.32
C ASP A 7 17.63 -0.11 -26.92
N GLN A 8 17.48 1.21 -26.82
CA GLN A 8 17.14 1.94 -25.60
C GLN A 8 15.67 2.36 -25.55
N ILE A 9 14.83 1.83 -26.46
CA ILE A 9 13.39 2.06 -26.47
C ILE A 9 12.69 0.92 -25.71
N TYR A 10 12.02 1.28 -24.63
CA TYR A 10 11.23 0.36 -23.82
C TYR A 10 9.75 0.60 -24.07
N SER A 11 9.01 -0.47 -24.36
CA SER A 11 7.56 -0.41 -24.61
C SER A 11 6.81 -1.38 -23.71
N ASP A 12 5.72 -0.91 -23.11
CA ASP A 12 4.76 -1.74 -22.39
C ASP A 12 3.43 -1.79 -23.14
N LEU A 13 2.87 -2.99 -23.28
CA LEU A 13 1.51 -3.19 -23.81
C LEU A 13 0.55 -3.47 -22.65
N ALA A 14 -0.01 -2.41 -22.06
CA ALA A 14 -0.95 -2.56 -20.95
C ALA A 14 -2.39 -2.76 -21.46
N SER A 15 -2.80 -4.02 -21.71
CA SER A 15 -4.23 -4.36 -21.85
C SER A 15 -4.81 -4.79 -20.50
N GLY A 16 -5.61 -3.94 -19.87
CA GLY A 16 -6.42 -4.30 -18.69
C GLY A 16 -5.71 -4.27 -17.32
N LYS A 17 -6.39 -4.87 -16.34
CA LYS A 17 -6.30 -4.65 -14.87
C LYS A 17 -4.97 -5.07 -14.20
N LYS A 18 -4.00 -5.61 -14.93
CA LYS A 18 -2.66 -5.95 -14.41
C LYS A 18 -1.70 -4.80 -14.68
N ASP A 19 -1.10 -4.28 -13.61
CA ASP A 19 -0.14 -3.16 -13.64
C ASP A 19 1.28 -3.62 -13.97
N ASP A 20 1.42 -4.71 -14.72
CA ASP A 20 2.71 -5.31 -15.04
C ASP A 20 3.37 -4.45 -16.12
N ARG A 21 4.27 -3.56 -15.70
CA ARG A 21 5.00 -2.60 -16.54
C ARG A 21 6.47 -3.01 -16.63
N SER A 22 6.70 -4.24 -17.05
CA SER A 22 8.03 -4.83 -17.14
C SER A 22 9.01 -4.00 -17.99
N GLY A 23 8.52 -3.32 -19.04
CA GLY A 23 9.32 -2.43 -19.88
C GLY A 23 9.78 -1.18 -19.13
N LEU A 24 8.86 -0.50 -18.44
CA LEU A 24 9.20 0.65 -17.58
C LEU A 24 10.15 0.24 -16.45
N GLU A 25 9.93 -0.91 -15.81
CA GLU A 25 10.82 -1.41 -14.76
C GLU A 25 12.23 -1.71 -15.29
N ALA A 26 12.34 -2.34 -16.45
CA ALA A 26 13.62 -2.60 -17.11
C ALA A 26 14.33 -1.29 -17.46
N CYS A 27 13.60 -0.32 -18.02
CA CYS A 27 14.11 1.02 -18.34
C CYS A 27 14.67 1.70 -17.09
N LEU A 28 13.90 1.77 -16.00
CA LEU A 28 14.32 2.41 -14.74
C LEU A 28 15.55 1.75 -14.11
N LYS A 29 15.73 0.44 -14.31
CA LYS A 29 16.93 -0.31 -13.88
C LYS A 29 18.15 -0.04 -14.76
N ALA A 30 17.95 0.18 -16.05
CA ALA A 30 19.04 0.43 -16.99
C ALA A 30 19.67 1.83 -16.82
N LEU A 31 18.90 2.83 -16.38
CA LEU A 31 19.35 4.22 -16.21
C LEU A 31 20.54 4.36 -15.25
N ARG A 32 21.47 5.25 -15.60
CA ARG A 32 22.68 5.59 -14.86
C ARG A 32 22.73 7.09 -14.60
N ASP A 33 23.62 7.49 -13.70
CA ASP A 33 23.90 8.90 -13.43
C ASP A 33 24.27 9.65 -14.73
N GLY A 34 23.67 10.83 -14.93
CA GLY A 34 23.82 11.63 -16.15
C GLY A 34 22.87 11.27 -17.30
N ASP A 35 22.15 10.14 -17.23
CA ASP A 35 21.17 9.77 -18.27
C ASP A 35 19.95 10.69 -18.24
N VAL A 36 19.20 10.71 -19.34
CA VAL A 36 17.91 11.41 -19.43
C VAL A 36 16.83 10.42 -19.86
N LEU A 37 15.88 10.17 -18.97
CA LEU A 37 14.69 9.40 -19.30
C LEU A 37 13.78 10.23 -20.19
N VAL A 38 13.54 9.77 -21.41
CA VAL A 38 12.63 10.42 -22.36
C VAL A 38 11.32 9.65 -22.43
N VAL A 39 10.20 10.35 -22.21
CA VAL A 39 8.87 9.73 -22.26
C VAL A 39 7.97 10.46 -23.26
N TRP A 40 7.14 9.69 -23.97
CA TRP A 40 6.22 10.27 -24.94
C TRP A 40 5.20 11.21 -24.30
N LYS A 41 4.62 10.81 -23.17
CA LYS A 41 3.64 11.54 -22.35
C LYS A 41 3.78 11.13 -20.89
N LEU A 42 3.39 12.01 -19.96
CA LEU A 42 3.50 11.77 -18.51
C LEU A 42 2.71 10.56 -18.00
N ASP A 43 1.58 10.23 -18.60
CA ASP A 43 0.74 9.08 -18.21
C ASP A 43 1.45 7.72 -18.41
N ARG A 44 2.57 7.72 -19.13
CA ARG A 44 3.46 6.54 -19.28
C ARG A 44 4.30 6.28 -18.03
N LEU A 45 4.59 7.28 -17.20
CA LEU A 45 5.35 7.10 -15.94
C LEU A 45 4.48 6.70 -14.75
N GLY A 46 3.21 7.09 -14.74
CA GLY A 46 2.35 6.79 -13.61
C GLY A 46 0.89 7.11 -13.85
N ARG A 47 0.01 6.51 -13.03
CA ARG A 47 -1.44 6.74 -13.06
C ARG A 47 -1.90 7.81 -12.07
N SER A 48 -1.01 8.28 -11.19
CA SER A 48 -1.29 9.34 -10.23
C SER A 48 -0.14 10.35 -10.20
N LEU A 49 -0.47 11.60 -9.87
CA LEU A 49 0.51 12.66 -9.67
C LEU A 49 1.53 12.28 -8.60
N HIS A 50 1.07 11.67 -7.49
CA HIS A 50 1.95 11.20 -6.43
C HIS A 50 2.99 10.17 -6.91
N HIS A 51 2.57 9.20 -7.74
CA HIS A 51 3.49 8.21 -8.29
C HIS A 51 4.51 8.85 -9.24
N LEU A 52 4.06 9.79 -10.06
CA LEU A 52 4.93 10.55 -10.95
C LEU A 52 5.97 11.34 -10.13
N VAL A 53 5.52 12.12 -9.15
CA VAL A 53 6.37 12.93 -8.27
C VAL A 53 7.46 12.07 -7.64
N LYS A 54 7.06 10.98 -7.00
CA LYS A 54 7.98 10.06 -6.35
C LYS A 54 9.01 9.46 -7.32
N THR A 55 8.57 9.03 -8.49
CA THR A 55 9.45 8.40 -9.49
C THR A 55 10.51 9.38 -9.97
N VAL A 56 10.12 10.61 -10.29
CA VAL A 56 11.06 11.61 -10.82
C VAL A 56 11.96 12.17 -9.72
N SER A 57 11.49 12.29 -8.47
CA SER A 57 12.38 12.60 -7.34
C SER A 57 13.48 11.55 -7.19
N LEU A 58 13.13 10.25 -7.27
CA LEU A 58 14.12 9.16 -7.24
C LEU A 58 15.10 9.22 -8.44
N LEU A 59 14.61 9.58 -9.63
CA LEU A 59 15.48 9.79 -10.79
C LEU A 59 16.44 10.96 -10.55
N SER A 60 15.95 12.07 -10.03
CA SER A 60 16.76 13.25 -9.73
C SER A 60 17.81 12.98 -8.66
N GLU A 61 17.49 12.18 -7.63
CA GLU A 61 18.46 11.71 -6.61
C GLU A 61 19.57 10.84 -7.22
N ARG A 62 19.26 10.10 -8.28
CA ARG A 62 20.22 9.29 -9.06
C ARG A 62 20.96 10.11 -10.14
N GLY A 63 20.75 11.43 -10.21
CA GLY A 63 21.31 12.29 -11.24
C GLY A 63 20.75 12.05 -12.65
N VAL A 64 19.58 11.43 -12.75
CA VAL A 64 18.88 11.17 -14.01
C VAL A 64 17.88 12.28 -14.30
N GLY A 65 17.97 12.86 -15.50
CA GLY A 65 16.99 13.81 -16.03
C GLY A 65 15.70 13.14 -16.50
N LEU A 66 14.63 13.92 -16.61
CA LEU A 66 13.36 13.55 -17.24
C LEU A 66 13.05 14.57 -18.32
N LYS A 67 12.65 14.07 -19.49
CA LYS A 67 12.10 14.87 -20.57
C LYS A 67 10.81 14.29 -21.11
N VAL A 68 9.78 15.12 -21.23
CA VAL A 68 8.49 14.74 -21.79
C VAL A 68 8.36 15.30 -23.20
N LEU A 69 8.03 14.46 -24.18
CA LEU A 69 8.00 14.87 -25.59
C LEU A 69 6.69 15.54 -26.01
N THR A 70 5.55 15.08 -25.50
CA THR A 70 4.23 15.51 -25.99
C THR A 70 3.17 15.56 -24.89
N GLY A 71 2.04 16.20 -25.20
CA GLY A 71 0.88 16.27 -24.33
C GLY A 71 1.01 17.30 -23.20
N GLN A 72 0.12 17.21 -22.21
CA GLN A 72 0.21 18.06 -21.02
C GLN A 72 1.44 17.64 -20.21
N GLY A 73 2.36 18.58 -20.00
CA GLY A 73 3.65 18.32 -19.38
C GLY A 73 4.82 18.23 -20.35
N ALA A 74 4.64 18.48 -21.65
CA ALA A 74 5.74 18.57 -22.62
C ALA A 74 6.77 19.68 -22.28
N GLN A 75 6.39 20.64 -21.44
CA GLN A 75 7.29 21.64 -20.86
C GLN A 75 8.17 21.11 -19.72
N ILE A 76 7.93 19.88 -19.24
CA ILE A 76 8.70 19.28 -18.15
C ILE A 76 9.97 18.66 -18.74
N ASP A 77 11.05 19.43 -18.58
CA ASP A 77 12.42 19.01 -18.84
C ASP A 77 13.27 19.30 -17.59
N THR A 78 13.48 18.29 -16.75
CA THR A 78 14.22 18.45 -15.48
C THR A 78 15.73 18.62 -15.68
N THR A 79 16.22 18.54 -16.92
CA THR A 79 17.59 18.94 -17.24
C THR A 79 17.76 20.47 -17.20
N THR A 80 16.65 21.22 -17.32
CA THR A 80 16.63 22.69 -17.26
C THR A 80 16.29 23.22 -15.87
N ALA A 81 16.78 24.41 -15.52
CA ALA A 81 16.43 25.06 -14.24
C ALA A 81 14.93 25.37 -14.12
N ALA A 82 14.31 25.83 -15.21
CA ALA A 82 12.87 26.10 -15.26
C ALA A 82 12.04 24.82 -15.07
N GLY A 83 12.40 23.73 -15.75
CA GLY A 83 11.69 22.45 -15.60
C GLY A 83 11.86 21.85 -14.21
N ARG A 84 13.02 21.97 -13.57
CA ARG A 84 13.21 21.58 -12.16
C ARG A 84 12.32 22.40 -11.21
N LEU A 85 12.22 23.71 -11.41
CA LEU A 85 11.35 24.56 -10.61
C LEU A 85 9.88 24.18 -10.78
N SER A 86 9.40 24.04 -12.03
CA SER A 86 8.03 23.62 -12.30
C SER A 86 7.73 22.25 -11.68
N PHE A 87 8.68 21.33 -11.78
CA PHE A 87 8.54 20.01 -11.17
C PHE A 87 8.48 20.08 -9.64
N GLY A 88 9.31 20.92 -9.01
CA GLY A 88 9.26 21.16 -7.56
C GLY A 88 7.90 21.68 -7.08
N ILE A 89 7.27 22.56 -7.86
CA ILE A 89 5.90 23.04 -7.57
C ILE A 89 4.90 21.88 -7.63
N PHE A 90 4.97 21.03 -8.67
CA PHE A 90 4.12 19.84 -8.75
C PHE A 90 4.34 18.86 -7.60
N ALA A 91 5.59 18.71 -7.16
CA ALA A 91 5.93 17.88 -6.01
C ALA A 91 5.28 18.41 -4.73
N ALA A 92 5.42 19.72 -4.45
CA ALA A 92 4.81 20.36 -3.30
C ALA A 92 3.27 20.27 -3.32
N LEU A 93 2.66 20.43 -4.50
CA LEU A 93 1.21 20.27 -4.66
C LEU A 93 0.75 18.83 -4.36
N ALA A 94 1.49 17.83 -4.82
CA ALA A 94 1.16 16.42 -4.57
C ALA A 94 1.29 16.04 -3.08
N GLU A 95 2.27 16.61 -2.39
CA GLU A 95 2.42 16.46 -0.94
C GLU A 95 1.25 17.11 -0.19
N PHE A 96 0.92 18.35 -0.54
CA PHE A 96 -0.22 19.08 0.04
C PHE A 96 -1.55 18.34 -0.13
N GLU A 97 -1.84 17.81 -1.32
CA GLU A 97 -3.05 17.00 -1.54
C GLU A 97 -3.08 15.74 -0.66
N SER A 98 -1.93 15.10 -0.48
CA SER A 98 -1.81 13.89 0.36
C SER A 98 -2.07 14.20 1.82
N GLU A 99 -1.57 15.34 2.31
CA GLU A 99 -1.82 15.83 3.67
C GLU A 99 -3.30 16.15 3.89
N LEU A 100 -3.95 16.85 2.95
CA LEU A 100 -5.39 17.14 3.03
C LEU A 100 -6.25 15.86 3.08
N ILE A 101 -5.93 14.85 2.26
CA ILE A 101 -6.63 13.56 2.29
C ILE A 101 -6.45 12.88 3.66
N ARG A 102 -5.23 12.91 4.20
CA ARG A 102 -4.92 12.34 5.52
C ARG A 102 -5.69 13.07 6.62
N GLU A 103 -5.69 14.40 6.62
CA GLU A 103 -6.41 15.22 7.59
C GLU A 103 -7.90 14.88 7.60
N ARG A 104 -8.53 14.89 6.41
CA ARG A 104 -9.94 14.54 6.27
C ARG A 104 -10.24 13.12 6.73
N THR A 105 -9.36 12.17 6.44
CA THR A 105 -9.50 10.78 6.88
C THR A 105 -9.45 10.67 8.40
N MET A 106 -8.51 11.38 9.04
CA MET A 106 -8.38 11.39 10.49
C MET A 106 -9.59 12.03 11.18
N ALA A 107 -10.09 13.15 10.65
CA ALA A 107 -11.32 13.78 11.13
C ALA A 107 -12.52 12.82 11.02
N GLY A 108 -12.66 12.13 9.88
CA GLY A 108 -13.70 11.11 9.68
C GLY A 108 -13.60 9.93 10.66
N LEU A 109 -12.38 9.44 10.93
CA LEU A 109 -12.13 8.37 11.91
C LEU A 109 -12.46 8.81 13.33
N GLN A 110 -12.10 10.04 13.71
CA GLN A 110 -12.44 10.61 15.02
C GLN A 110 -13.94 10.74 15.19
N ALA A 111 -14.65 11.29 14.20
CA ALA A 111 -16.11 11.40 14.22
C ALA A 111 -16.78 10.02 14.31
N ALA A 112 -16.27 9.01 13.60
CA ALA A 112 -16.79 7.65 13.69
C ALA A 112 -16.56 7.02 15.08
N ARG A 113 -15.39 7.25 15.70
CA ARG A 113 -15.09 6.81 17.07
C ARG A 113 -16.01 7.48 18.09
N ALA A 114 -16.28 8.78 17.95
CA ALA A 114 -17.23 9.50 18.80
C ALA A 114 -18.65 8.92 18.72
N ARG A 115 -19.06 8.41 17.56
CA ARG A 115 -20.30 7.64 17.37
C ARG A 115 -20.22 6.17 17.83
N GLY A 116 -19.17 5.77 18.55
CA GLY A 116 -19.00 4.42 19.09
C GLY A 116 -18.36 3.38 18.15
N ARG A 117 -17.94 3.77 16.95
CA ARG A 117 -17.23 2.84 16.04
C ARG A 117 -15.78 2.64 16.49
N LYS A 118 -15.46 1.48 17.08
CA LYS A 118 -14.08 1.13 17.49
C LYS A 118 -13.07 1.02 16.35
N GLY A 119 -13.50 0.59 15.16
CA GLY A 119 -12.61 0.29 14.02
C GLY A 119 -11.75 -0.96 14.24
N GLY A 120 -10.80 -1.22 13.33
CA GLY A 120 -9.88 -2.36 13.41
C GLY A 120 -10.49 -3.72 13.01
N ARG A 121 -9.66 -4.78 13.04
CA ARG A 121 -10.08 -6.16 12.75
C ARG A 121 -10.95 -6.68 13.90
N LYS A 122 -12.13 -7.20 13.59
CA LYS A 122 -13.00 -7.86 14.57
C LYS A 122 -12.31 -9.13 15.10
N PHE A 123 -12.58 -9.47 16.36
CA PHE A 123 -12.17 -10.75 16.92
C PHE A 123 -12.80 -11.91 16.13
N ALA A 124 -12.04 -13.00 15.99
CA ALA A 124 -12.47 -14.20 15.27
C ALA A 124 -13.53 -15.00 16.04
N LEU A 125 -13.50 -14.96 17.38
CA LEU A 125 -14.44 -15.66 18.24
C LEU A 125 -15.36 -14.68 18.98
N THR A 126 -16.64 -15.05 19.07
CA THR A 126 -17.64 -14.38 19.91
C THR A 126 -17.46 -14.71 21.39
N LYS A 127 -18.11 -13.97 22.30
CA LYS A 127 -18.07 -14.27 23.75
C LYS A 127 -18.53 -15.70 24.05
N ALA A 128 -19.56 -16.18 23.36
CA ALA A 128 -20.07 -17.54 23.53
C ALA A 128 -19.04 -18.59 23.07
N GLN A 129 -18.43 -18.37 21.89
CA GLN A 129 -17.40 -19.27 21.38
C GLN A 129 -16.13 -19.27 22.25
N VAL A 130 -15.76 -18.14 22.85
CA VAL A 130 -14.63 -18.10 23.80
C VAL A 130 -14.93 -18.93 25.04
N ARG A 131 -16.15 -18.84 25.60
CA ARG A 131 -16.56 -19.68 26.75
C ARG A 131 -16.61 -21.16 26.40
N MET A 132 -17.13 -21.50 25.22
CA MET A 132 -17.13 -22.87 24.71
C MET A 132 -15.71 -23.41 24.54
N ALA A 133 -14.83 -22.64 23.91
CA ALA A 133 -13.42 -22.99 23.77
C ALA A 133 -12.75 -23.17 25.15
N GLN A 134 -13.08 -22.32 26.13
CA GLN A 134 -12.55 -22.44 27.48
C GLN A 134 -12.92 -23.78 28.13
N ALA A 135 -14.21 -24.13 28.10
CA ALA A 135 -14.71 -25.38 28.68
C ALA A 135 -14.18 -26.62 27.93
N ALA A 136 -14.15 -26.58 26.60
CA ALA A 136 -13.66 -27.67 25.78
C ALA A 136 -12.16 -27.90 26.02
N MET A 137 -11.35 -26.84 26.03
CA MET A 137 -9.90 -26.96 26.26
C MET A 137 -9.52 -27.39 27.68
N ALA A 138 -10.39 -27.18 28.67
CA ALA A 138 -10.17 -27.70 30.03
C ALA A 138 -10.39 -29.23 30.11
N ASN A 139 -11.11 -29.82 29.15
CA ASN A 139 -11.28 -31.26 29.06
C ASN A 139 -10.10 -31.90 28.31
N ARG A 140 -9.43 -32.86 28.95
CA ARG A 140 -8.22 -33.52 28.43
C ARG A 140 -8.49 -34.40 27.20
N ASP A 141 -9.74 -34.80 26.99
CA ASP A 141 -10.13 -35.65 25.85
C ASP A 141 -10.50 -34.83 24.59
N THR A 142 -10.44 -33.51 24.66
CA THR A 142 -10.81 -32.64 23.55
C THR A 142 -9.76 -32.65 22.43
N SER A 143 -10.18 -33.05 21.23
CA SER A 143 -9.40 -32.84 20.00
C SER A 143 -9.37 -31.36 19.62
N VAL A 144 -8.20 -30.74 19.73
CA VAL A 144 -7.99 -29.34 19.34
C VAL A 144 -8.31 -29.11 17.86
N SER A 145 -8.02 -30.09 17.00
CA SER A 145 -8.26 -29.99 15.56
C SER A 145 -9.75 -29.92 15.25
N ASP A 146 -10.57 -30.77 15.88
CA ASP A 146 -12.00 -30.81 15.64
C ASP A 146 -12.71 -29.60 16.26
N LEU A 147 -12.29 -29.17 17.45
CA LEU A 147 -12.73 -27.92 18.04
C LEU A 147 -12.45 -26.71 17.12
N CYS A 148 -11.27 -26.67 16.50
CA CYS A 148 -10.91 -25.61 15.55
C CYS A 148 -11.79 -25.63 14.28
N LYS A 149 -12.09 -26.81 13.74
CA LYS A 149 -12.99 -26.96 12.60
C LYS A 149 -14.40 -26.45 12.93
N GLU A 150 -14.93 -26.85 14.08
CA GLU A 150 -16.26 -26.45 14.54
C GLU A 150 -16.34 -24.93 14.76
N LEU A 151 -15.29 -24.34 15.34
CA LEU A 151 -15.21 -22.88 15.54
C LEU A 151 -14.82 -22.11 14.27
N GLY A 152 -14.53 -22.79 13.16
CA GLY A 152 -14.13 -22.17 11.88
C GLY A 152 -12.81 -21.40 11.94
N ILE A 153 -11.90 -21.79 12.84
CA ILE A 153 -10.61 -21.10 13.06
C ILE A 153 -9.43 -22.06 12.98
N LYS A 154 -8.22 -21.52 12.78
CA LYS A 154 -6.98 -22.32 12.85
C LYS A 154 -6.53 -22.49 14.31
N PRO A 155 -5.78 -23.56 14.65
CA PRO A 155 -5.22 -23.75 16.00
C PRO A 155 -4.41 -22.54 16.51
N VAL A 156 -3.63 -21.91 15.63
CA VAL A 156 -2.87 -20.69 15.97
C VAL A 156 -3.78 -19.55 16.42
N THR A 157 -4.99 -19.44 15.84
CA THR A 157 -5.98 -18.46 16.29
C THR A 157 -6.54 -18.86 17.64
N LEU A 158 -6.93 -20.13 17.83
CA LEU A 158 -7.50 -20.64 19.09
C LEU A 158 -6.58 -20.37 20.28
N TYR A 159 -5.28 -20.65 20.13
CA TYR A 159 -4.27 -20.44 21.17
C TYR A 159 -3.98 -18.97 21.51
N ARG A 160 -4.52 -17.99 20.76
CA ARG A 160 -4.51 -16.59 21.18
C ARG A 160 -5.61 -16.27 22.19
N TYR A 161 -6.68 -17.06 22.18
CA TYR A 161 -7.85 -16.89 23.04
C TYR A 161 -7.77 -17.73 24.33
N VAL A 162 -7.35 -18.99 24.21
CA VAL A 162 -7.35 -19.97 25.31
C VAL A 162 -6.11 -20.85 25.23
N ASP A 163 -5.49 -21.17 26.35
CA ASP A 163 -4.35 -22.12 26.41
C ASP A 163 -4.81 -23.59 26.43
N PRO A 164 -3.89 -24.58 26.32
CA PRO A 164 -4.21 -26.01 26.37
C PRO A 164 -4.94 -26.50 27.64
N ASN A 165 -4.94 -25.72 28.72
CA ASN A 165 -5.57 -26.07 29.99
C ASN A 165 -6.93 -25.38 30.18
N GLY A 166 -7.40 -24.63 29.19
CA GLY A 166 -8.65 -23.86 29.31
C GLY A 166 -8.49 -22.51 30.01
N ASN A 167 -7.27 -21.99 30.21
CA ASN A 167 -7.09 -20.64 30.75
C ASN A 167 -7.21 -19.59 29.66
N LEU A 168 -7.88 -18.47 29.97
CA LEU A 168 -8.02 -17.35 29.06
C LEU A 168 -6.67 -16.66 28.82
N ARG A 169 -6.38 -16.42 27.55
CA ARG A 169 -5.28 -15.58 27.08
C ARG A 169 -5.79 -14.20 26.68
N GLU A 170 -4.87 -13.31 26.33
CA GLU A 170 -5.15 -11.88 26.10
C GLU A 170 -6.39 -11.64 25.21
N TYR A 171 -6.53 -12.35 24.09
CA TYR A 171 -7.67 -12.15 23.19
C TYR A 171 -8.98 -12.66 23.80
N GLY A 172 -8.93 -13.79 24.51
CA GLY A 172 -10.09 -14.35 25.22
C GLY A 172 -10.58 -13.40 26.31
N SER A 173 -9.67 -12.92 27.14
CA SER A 173 -9.98 -11.94 28.19
C SER A 173 -10.56 -10.65 27.60
N ARG A 174 -10.00 -10.15 26.50
CA ARG A 174 -10.48 -8.92 25.83
C ARG A 174 -11.87 -9.08 25.23
N VAL A 175 -12.18 -10.22 24.60
CA VAL A 175 -13.52 -10.50 24.06
C VAL A 175 -14.56 -10.55 25.17
N LEU A 176 -14.26 -11.21 26.28
CA LEU A 176 -15.21 -11.35 27.39
C LEU A 176 -15.43 -10.05 28.16
N LYS A 177 -14.42 -9.17 28.24
CA LYS A 177 -14.50 -7.84 28.86
C LYS A 177 -15.10 -6.77 27.97
N MET A 178 -15.28 -7.02 26.66
CA MET A 178 -15.97 -6.06 25.80
C MET A 178 -17.42 -5.90 26.27
N PRO A 179 -17.99 -4.68 26.23
CA PRO A 179 -19.43 -4.47 26.43
C PRO A 179 -20.22 -5.27 25.40
#